data_AF-A0A9W5S241-F1
#
_entry.id   AF-A0A9W5S241-F1
#
_cell.length_a   1.000
_cell.length_b   1.000
_cell.length_c   1.000
_cell.angle_alpha   90.00
_cell.angle_beta   90.00
_cell.angle_gamma   90.00
#
_symmetry.space_group_name_H-M   'P 1'
#
loop_
_entity.id
_entity.type
_entity.pdbx_description
1 polymer ?
#
loop_
_entity_poly.entity_id
_entity_poly.type
_entity_poly.pdbx_seq_one_letter_code
_entity_poly.pdbx_strand_id
1 'polypeptide(L)'
;MDTKRCLFCDQIVPTETNGGYDWYIGCYCSPVGRYGLLSDSYETYYTLPLASKRRLDPLFSAYIRELTDCGETVRLTAEDIDTLEHSPRIPATIDGKANRLLQYLHRHCGAAYEPVVIHPLAVSYNLTYSMNLQELIYIIEMLKERELIERSGSTFRLTKTGWLEAVATAEGRNAKPCLILVPDDEEKRNEWGERVIPSIAQCGYAARLNPRGGTAESGTFDYREIAQSKLLLADLSGHAPEVYFAAGYALGLQIPVIWTLKRREADARMVRSELIRPILWDEPEELAALLQQRLSV
;
A
#
# COMPACT_ATOMS: atom_id res chain seq x y z
N MET A 1 17.64 -11.36 22.15
CA MET A 1 16.74 -10.24 21.83
C MET A 1 17.30 -9.03 22.53
N ASP A 2 17.81 -8.09 21.75
CA ASP A 2 18.34 -6.84 22.28
C ASP A 2 17.23 -5.80 22.32
N THR A 3 17.30 -4.85 23.24
CA THR A 3 16.37 -3.72 23.27
C THR A 3 17.07 -2.46 22.79
N LYS A 4 16.45 -1.72 21.88
CA LYS A 4 16.94 -0.42 21.40
C LYS A 4 15.86 0.64 21.55
N ARG A 5 16.28 1.89 21.68
CA ARG A 5 15.40 3.06 21.60
C ARG A 5 15.08 3.35 20.13
N CYS A 6 13.81 3.41 19.79
CA CYS A 6 13.34 3.85 18.48
C CYS A 6 13.74 5.31 18.26
N LEU A 7 14.37 5.62 17.13
CA LEU A 7 14.84 6.98 16.81
C LEU A 7 13.69 7.98 16.62
N PHE A 8 12.50 7.52 16.24
CA PHE A 8 11.41 8.39 15.78
C PHE A 8 10.26 8.57 16.81
N CYS A 9 10.10 7.64 17.74
CA CYS A 9 9.08 7.73 18.80
C CYS A 9 9.64 7.55 20.22
N ASP A 10 10.96 7.39 20.36
CA ASP A 10 11.66 7.29 21.63
C ASP A 10 11.30 6.10 22.53
N GLN A 11 10.44 5.19 22.08
CA GLN A 11 10.12 3.97 22.82
C GLN A 11 11.29 2.99 22.81
N ILE A 12 11.57 2.39 23.97
CA ILE A 12 12.51 1.28 24.10
C ILE A 12 11.75 0.00 23.79
N VAL A 13 12.16 -0.70 22.74
CA VAL A 13 11.46 -1.90 22.25
C VAL A 13 12.43 -3.03 21.92
N PRO A 14 11.95 -4.29 21.86
CA PRO A 14 12.73 -5.40 21.35
C PRO A 14 13.17 -5.17 19.90
N THR A 15 14.38 -5.63 19.60
CA THR A 15 14.98 -5.58 18.27
C THR A 15 15.58 -6.91 17.86
N GLU A 16 15.53 -7.17 16.56
CA GLU A 16 16.16 -8.31 15.89
C GLU A 16 17.07 -7.81 14.79
N THR A 17 18.32 -8.27 14.75
CA THR A 17 19.24 -7.92 13.66
C THR A 17 19.18 -8.99 12.58
N ASN A 18 18.81 -8.60 11.36
CA ASN A 18 18.76 -9.51 10.21
C ASN A 18 19.07 -8.75 8.91
N GLY A 19 20.00 -9.28 8.11
CA GLY A 19 20.35 -8.72 6.80
C GLY A 19 20.94 -7.31 6.84
N GLY A 20 21.64 -6.95 7.94
CA GLY A 20 22.18 -5.60 8.15
C GLY A 20 21.16 -4.57 8.65
N TYR A 21 19.92 -4.99 8.92
CA TYR A 21 18.87 -4.14 9.49
C TYR A 21 18.62 -4.51 10.95
N ASP A 22 18.38 -3.48 11.76
CA ASP A 22 17.76 -3.60 13.07
C ASP A 22 16.26 -3.45 12.95
N TRP A 23 15.53 -4.53 13.25
CA TRP A 23 14.08 -4.59 13.20
C TRP A 23 13.49 -4.21 14.54
N TYR A 24 12.85 -3.05 14.62
CA TYR A 24 12.14 -2.55 15.79
C TYR A 24 10.72 -3.11 15.83
N ILE A 25 10.32 -3.72 16.95
CA ILE A 25 9.05 -4.44 17.08
C ILE A 25 8.14 -3.75 18.08
N GLY A 26 6.91 -3.38 17.68
CA GLY A 26 5.86 -2.93 18.60
C GLY A 26 6.05 -1.54 19.22
N CYS A 27 6.82 -0.64 18.59
CA CYS A 27 6.92 0.76 19.05
C CYS A 27 5.72 1.60 18.57
N TYR A 28 5.61 2.87 18.98
CA TYR A 28 4.50 3.73 18.52
C TYR A 28 4.52 4.02 17.00
N CYS A 29 5.67 3.88 16.34
CA CYS A 29 5.75 3.92 14.87
C CYS A 29 5.14 2.67 14.22
N SER A 30 5.21 1.50 14.87
CA SER A 30 4.57 0.27 14.37
C SER A 30 4.03 -0.60 15.53
N PRO A 31 2.88 -0.21 16.14
CA PRO A 31 2.35 -0.86 17.34
C PRO A 31 2.06 -2.35 17.22
N VAL A 32 1.61 -2.82 16.05
CA VAL A 32 1.24 -4.23 15.80
C VAL A 32 2.25 -4.91 14.85
N GLY A 33 3.31 -4.21 14.45
CA GLY A 33 4.23 -4.65 13.41
C GLY A 33 5.68 -4.41 13.77
N ARG A 34 6.50 -4.32 12.71
CA ARG A 34 7.92 -4.02 12.82
C ARG A 34 8.40 -3.20 11.62
N TYR A 35 9.47 -2.45 11.83
CA TYR A 35 10.19 -1.78 10.74
C TYR A 35 11.69 -1.99 10.91
N GLY A 36 12.41 -2.05 9.79
CA GLY A 36 13.87 -2.21 9.76
C GLY A 36 14.56 -0.85 9.57
N LEU A 37 15.64 -0.62 10.31
CA LEU A 37 16.58 0.47 10.05
C LEU A 37 17.95 -0.11 9.73
N LEU A 38 18.55 0.29 8.61
CA LEU A 38 19.87 -0.17 8.21
C LEU A 38 20.92 0.26 9.26
N SER A 39 21.72 -0.68 9.75
CA SER A 39 22.68 -0.44 10.84
C SER A 39 23.73 0.63 10.50
N ASP A 40 24.04 0.83 9.23
CA ASP A 40 24.98 1.88 8.79
C ASP A 40 24.35 3.27 8.73
N SER A 41 23.01 3.38 8.83
CA SER A 41 22.31 4.66 8.74
C SER A 41 22.27 5.43 10.07
N TYR A 42 22.55 4.78 11.20
CA TYR A 42 22.44 5.39 12.52
C TYR A 42 23.31 6.64 12.68
N GLU A 43 24.57 6.60 12.24
CA GLU A 43 25.49 7.75 12.33
C GLU A 43 24.96 8.96 11.56
N THR A 44 24.42 8.74 10.37
CA THR A 44 23.80 9.82 9.59
C THR A 44 22.60 10.41 10.33
N TYR A 45 21.71 9.59 10.89
CA TYR A 45 20.59 10.09 11.69
C TYR A 45 21.05 10.82 12.96
N TYR A 46 22.07 10.31 13.66
CA TYR A 46 22.57 10.93 14.89
C TYR A 46 23.23 12.29 14.65
N THR A 47 23.92 12.45 13.52
CA THR A 47 24.58 13.71 13.15
C THR A 47 23.63 14.79 12.62
N LEU A 48 22.36 14.45 12.33
CA LEU A 48 21.38 15.45 11.89
C LEU A 48 21.19 16.59 12.92
N PRO A 49 21.07 17.85 12.45
CA PRO A 49 20.73 18.97 13.31
C PRO A 49 19.42 18.75 14.07
N LEU A 50 19.34 19.25 15.30
CA LEU A 50 18.14 19.12 16.14
C LEU A 50 16.88 19.70 15.47
N ALA A 51 17.03 20.78 14.70
CA ALA A 51 15.94 21.38 13.94
C ALA A 51 15.39 20.42 12.86
N SER A 52 16.28 19.68 12.18
CA SER A 52 15.90 18.67 11.19
C SER A 52 15.19 17.50 11.86
N LYS A 53 15.72 16.98 12.98
CA LYS A 53 15.10 15.89 13.75
C LYS A 53 13.66 16.23 14.18
N ARG A 54 13.44 17.42 14.76
CA ARG A 54 12.09 17.88 15.15
C ARG A 54 11.09 17.93 13.99
N ARG A 55 11.57 18.13 12.75
CA ARG A 55 10.74 18.13 11.55
C ARG A 55 10.51 16.72 11.01
N LEU A 56 11.57 15.91 10.97
CA LEU A 56 11.57 14.61 10.30
C LEU A 56 11.03 13.47 11.17
N ASP A 57 11.31 13.46 12.48
CA ASP A 57 10.93 12.34 13.35
C ASP A 57 9.41 12.08 13.35
N PRO A 58 8.53 13.11 13.43
CA PRO A 58 7.08 12.90 13.30
C PRO A 58 6.68 12.35 11.92
N LEU A 59 7.37 12.77 10.85
CA LEU A 59 7.11 12.31 9.48
C LEU A 59 7.51 10.85 9.29
N PHE A 60 8.70 10.46 9.75
CA PHE A 60 9.14 9.06 9.73
C PHE A 60 8.23 8.19 10.57
N SER A 61 7.88 8.63 11.78
CA SER A 61 6.96 7.91 12.66
C SER A 61 5.60 7.69 11.98
N ALA A 62 5.06 8.72 11.31
CA ALA A 62 3.79 8.64 10.58
C ALA A 62 3.89 7.74 9.33
N TYR A 63 4.97 7.86 8.57
CA TYR A 63 5.24 7.03 7.40
C TYR A 63 5.33 5.55 7.74
N ILE A 64 6.11 5.21 8.77
CA ILE A 64 6.20 3.83 9.27
C ILE A 64 4.81 3.37 9.73
N ARG A 65 4.09 4.22 10.49
CA ARG A 65 2.77 3.88 11.02
C ARG A 65 1.78 3.58 9.92
N GLU A 66 1.67 4.43 8.90
CA GLU A 66 0.75 4.23 7.77
C GLU A 66 1.12 2.98 6.96
N LEU A 67 2.39 2.80 6.61
CA LEU A 67 2.79 1.67 5.79
C LEU A 67 2.61 0.33 6.51
N THR A 68 3.06 0.24 7.76
CA THR A 68 2.89 -0.99 8.54
C THR A 68 1.42 -1.29 8.84
N ASP A 69 0.59 -0.26 9.01
CA ASP A 69 -0.88 -0.39 9.10
C ASP A 69 -1.51 -0.95 7.82
N CYS A 70 -0.96 -0.62 6.66
CA CYS A 70 -1.35 -1.17 5.36
C CYS A 70 -0.75 -2.56 5.08
N GLY A 71 -0.02 -3.16 6.04
CA GLY A 71 0.63 -4.47 5.89
C GLY A 71 1.96 -4.43 5.13
N GLU A 72 2.52 -3.25 4.89
CA GLU A 72 3.79 -3.09 4.19
C GLU A 72 4.99 -3.36 5.10
N THR A 73 6.03 -3.97 4.54
CA THR A 73 7.32 -4.11 5.23
C THR A 73 8.14 -2.84 5.01
N VAL A 74 8.40 -2.10 6.09
CA VAL A 74 9.16 -0.85 6.03
C VAL A 74 10.63 -1.11 6.33
N ARG A 75 11.50 -0.66 5.42
CA ARG A 75 12.96 -0.66 5.57
C ARG A 75 13.44 0.75 5.32
N LEU A 76 14.19 1.30 6.27
CA LEU A 76 14.71 2.65 6.22
C LEU A 76 16.23 2.65 6.14
N THR A 77 16.74 3.62 5.41
CA THR A 77 18.14 3.91 5.14
C THR A 77 18.40 5.40 5.26
N ALA A 78 19.66 5.80 5.30
CA ALA A 78 20.04 7.22 5.32
C ALA A 78 19.54 7.99 4.08
N GLU A 79 19.38 7.33 2.94
CA GLU A 79 18.85 7.95 1.71
C GLU A 79 17.37 8.35 1.85
N ASP A 80 16.63 7.68 2.74
CA ASP A 80 15.21 7.99 2.97
C ASP A 80 14.99 9.34 3.66
N ILE A 81 16.04 9.94 4.24
CA ILE A 81 16.00 11.28 4.85
C ILE A 81 15.59 12.33 3.82
N ASP A 82 16.23 12.32 2.66
CA ASP A 82 16.02 13.33 1.62
C ASP A 82 14.76 13.03 0.78
N THR A 83 14.45 11.75 0.57
CA THR A 83 13.31 11.33 -0.25
C THR A 83 11.98 11.51 0.47
N LEU A 84 11.95 11.32 1.79
CA LEU A 84 10.71 11.38 2.55
C LEU A 84 10.18 12.82 2.64
N GLU A 85 11.04 13.81 2.88
CA GLU A 85 10.65 15.22 3.01
C GLU A 85 9.94 15.77 1.76
N HIS A 86 10.30 15.26 0.58
CA HIS A 86 9.74 15.67 -0.71
C HIS A 86 8.71 14.68 -1.25
N SER A 87 8.34 13.67 -0.46
CA SER A 87 7.46 12.61 -0.93
C SER A 87 6.04 13.13 -1.15
N PRO A 88 5.44 12.92 -2.34
CA PRO A 88 4.06 13.32 -2.61
C PRO A 88 3.04 12.53 -1.78
N ARG A 89 3.48 11.47 -1.08
CA ARG A 89 2.65 10.68 -0.16
C ARG A 89 2.37 11.41 1.15
N ILE A 90 3.24 12.35 1.54
CA ILE A 90 3.07 13.09 2.79
C ILE A 90 2.02 14.18 2.57
N PRO A 91 0.95 14.20 3.39
CA PRO A 91 -0.06 15.24 3.29
C PRO A 91 0.52 16.59 3.73
N ALA A 92 0.63 17.52 2.78
CA ALA A 92 1.08 18.89 3.04
C ALA A 92 -0.02 19.79 3.65
N THR A 93 -1.29 19.47 3.41
CA THR A 93 -2.44 20.28 3.86
C THR A 93 -3.15 19.65 5.04
N ILE A 94 -3.84 20.46 5.85
CA ILE A 94 -4.65 19.96 6.96
C ILE A 94 -5.75 19.02 6.47
N ASP A 95 -6.43 19.33 5.36
CA ASP A 95 -7.44 18.42 4.80
C ASP A 95 -6.80 17.08 4.38
N GLY A 96 -5.59 17.10 3.81
CA GLY A 96 -4.86 15.87 3.48
C GLY A 96 -4.54 15.04 4.72
N LYS A 97 -4.15 15.69 5.83
CA LYS A 97 -3.90 15.04 7.12
C LYS A 97 -5.18 14.49 7.74
N ALA A 98 -6.28 15.23 7.65
CA ALA A 98 -7.59 14.80 8.09
C ALA A 98 -8.07 13.55 7.34
N ASN A 99 -7.84 13.51 6.03
CA ASN A 99 -8.14 12.34 5.19
C ASN A 99 -7.35 11.11 5.64
N ARG A 100 -6.11 11.26 6.14
CA ARG A 100 -5.36 10.13 6.71
C ARG A 100 -6.04 9.53 7.94
N LEU A 101 -6.65 10.34 8.80
CA LEU A 101 -7.43 9.82 9.92
C LEU A 101 -8.66 9.06 9.44
N LEU A 102 -9.42 9.61 8.48
CA LEU A 102 -10.60 8.95 7.92
C LEU A 102 -10.25 7.59 7.29
N GLN A 103 -9.17 7.56 6.51
CA GLN A 103 -8.67 6.34 5.89
C GLN A 103 -8.20 5.32 6.93
N TYR A 104 -7.53 5.77 8.00
CA TYR A 104 -7.15 4.89 9.11
C TYR A 104 -8.40 4.29 9.76
N LEU A 105 -9.39 5.11 10.12
CA LEU A 105 -10.61 4.60 10.74
C LEU A 105 -11.33 3.60 9.83
N HIS A 106 -11.44 3.89 8.54
CA HIS A 106 -12.08 3.01 7.55
C HIS A 106 -11.37 1.65 7.42
N ARG A 107 -10.04 1.60 7.51
CA ARG A 107 -9.29 0.32 7.48
C ARG A 107 -9.51 -0.52 8.75
N HIS A 108 -9.91 0.11 9.85
CA HIS A 108 -10.05 -0.51 11.16
C HIS A 108 -11.50 -0.76 11.58
N CYS A 109 -12.46 -0.49 10.70
CA CYS A 109 -13.85 -0.89 10.88
C CYS A 109 -14.45 -1.49 9.61
N GLY A 110 -15.37 -2.43 9.76
CA GLY A 110 -16.08 -3.08 8.65
C GLY A 110 -17.29 -2.29 8.14
N ALA A 111 -17.83 -1.38 8.95
CA ALA A 111 -18.96 -0.54 8.55
C ALA A 111 -18.98 0.84 9.23
N ALA A 112 -19.79 1.75 8.66
CA ALA A 112 -20.09 3.04 9.28
C ALA A 112 -20.68 2.86 10.69
N TYR A 113 -20.35 3.80 11.58
CA TYR A 113 -20.66 3.82 13.00
C TYR A 113 -20.03 2.72 13.85
N GLU A 114 -19.26 1.78 13.30
CA GLU A 114 -18.53 0.82 14.11
C GLU A 114 -17.37 1.51 14.87
N PRO A 115 -17.16 1.19 16.17
CA PRO A 115 -16.19 1.90 16.99
C PRO A 115 -14.75 1.42 16.73
N VAL A 116 -13.85 2.38 16.53
CA VAL A 116 -12.40 2.19 16.50
C VAL A 116 -11.78 2.86 17.73
N VAL A 117 -11.01 2.11 18.51
CA VAL A 117 -10.34 2.63 19.72
C VAL A 117 -8.91 3.03 19.39
N ILE A 118 -8.56 4.30 19.63
CA ILE A 118 -7.20 4.81 19.47
C ILE A 118 -6.63 5.12 20.85
N HIS A 119 -5.78 4.24 21.36
CA HIS A 119 -5.16 4.37 22.68
C HIS A 119 -3.66 4.01 22.66
N PRO A 120 -2.76 4.85 23.22
CA PRO A 120 -3.02 6.17 23.80
C PRO A 120 -3.09 7.27 22.73
N LEU A 121 -4.16 8.08 22.75
CA LEU A 121 -4.34 9.17 21.79
C LEU A 121 -3.21 10.22 21.84
N ALA A 122 -2.64 10.46 23.03
CA ALA A 122 -1.61 11.47 23.26
C ALA A 122 -0.34 11.29 22.41
N VAL A 123 -0.05 10.06 21.99
CA VAL A 123 1.14 9.70 21.18
C VAL A 123 0.77 9.26 19.76
N SER A 124 -0.52 9.27 19.42
CA SER A 124 -1.04 8.77 18.14
C SER A 124 -1.19 9.88 17.07
N TYR A 125 -0.52 11.02 17.25
CA TYR A 125 -0.52 12.12 16.28
C TYR A 125 0.21 11.75 14.96
N ASN A 126 0.97 10.66 14.97
CA ASN A 126 1.54 10.06 13.77
C ASN A 126 0.49 9.44 12.83
N LEU A 127 -0.75 9.20 13.26
CA LEU A 127 -1.82 8.72 12.38
C LEU A 127 -2.19 9.71 11.26
N THR A 128 -1.91 11.00 11.48
CA THR A 128 -2.29 12.10 10.58
C THR A 128 -1.09 12.84 10.01
N TYR A 129 0.14 12.35 10.21
CA TYR A 129 1.37 13.14 9.94
C TYR A 129 1.36 14.49 10.67
N SER A 130 0.72 14.56 11.84
CA SER A 130 0.71 15.77 12.65
C SER A 130 2.07 15.93 13.34
N MET A 131 2.53 17.17 13.46
CA MET A 131 3.80 17.49 14.11
C MET A 131 3.74 17.34 15.63
N ASN A 132 2.53 17.42 16.19
CA ASN A 132 2.29 17.33 17.62
C ASN A 132 0.83 16.96 17.90
N LEU A 133 0.52 16.75 19.18
CA LEU A 133 -0.83 16.44 19.64
C LEU A 133 -1.85 17.57 19.35
N GLN A 134 -1.45 18.84 19.42
CA GLN A 134 -2.39 19.96 19.21
C GLN A 134 -2.94 19.95 17.78
N GLU A 135 -2.10 19.67 16.78
CA GLU A 135 -2.53 19.56 15.39
C GLU A 135 -3.46 18.36 15.18
N LEU A 136 -3.19 17.21 15.82
CA LEU A 136 -4.10 16.07 15.79
C LEU A 136 -5.47 16.43 16.41
N ILE A 137 -5.48 17.09 17.57
CA ILE A 137 -6.74 17.50 18.22
C ILE A 137 -7.51 18.48 17.33
N TYR A 138 -6.83 19.43 16.70
CA TYR A 138 -7.45 20.34 15.73
C TYR A 138 -8.12 19.58 14.58
N ILE A 139 -7.41 18.63 13.96
CA ILE A 139 -7.96 17.78 12.89
C ILE A 139 -9.20 17.01 13.36
N ILE A 140 -9.16 16.43 14.57
CA ILE A 140 -10.28 15.69 15.14
C ILE A 140 -11.49 16.60 15.33
N GLU A 141 -11.31 17.79 15.90
CA GLU A 141 -12.42 18.72 16.11
C GLU A 141 -12.99 19.23 14.77
N MET A 142 -12.13 19.53 13.79
CA MET A 142 -12.56 19.89 12.44
C MET A 142 -13.40 18.79 11.78
N LEU A 143 -12.99 17.51 11.89
CA LEU A 143 -13.74 16.38 11.33
C LEU A 143 -15.08 16.15 12.06
N LYS A 144 -15.15 16.43 13.36
CA LYS A 144 -16.40 16.40 14.14
C LYS A 144 -17.35 17.52 13.72
N GLU A 145 -16.84 18.74 13.56
CA GLU A 145 -17.63 19.90 13.11
C GLU A 145 -18.22 19.69 11.71
N ARG A 146 -17.49 18.96 10.83
CA ARG A 146 -17.96 18.55 9.51
C ARG A 146 -18.85 17.30 9.53
N GLU A 147 -19.19 16.78 10.71
CA GLU A 147 -20.01 15.57 10.90
C GLU A 147 -19.45 14.32 10.19
N LEU A 148 -18.13 14.22 10.01
CA LEU A 148 -17.46 13.08 9.36
C LEU A 148 -17.09 11.99 10.38
N ILE A 149 -16.89 12.38 11.65
CA ILE A 149 -16.60 11.44 12.73
C ILE A 149 -17.43 11.79 13.98
N GLU A 150 -17.71 10.76 14.77
CA GLU A 150 -18.12 10.91 16.16
C GLU A 150 -16.98 10.46 17.07
N ARG A 151 -16.84 11.14 18.22
CA ARG A 151 -15.82 10.83 19.21
C ARG A 151 -16.39 10.80 20.61
N SER A 152 -16.07 9.74 21.34
CA SER A 152 -16.28 9.63 22.79
C SER A 152 -15.00 9.14 23.45
N GLY A 153 -14.28 10.04 24.12
CA GLY A 153 -12.97 9.73 24.73
C GLY A 153 -11.92 9.32 23.69
N SER A 154 -11.48 8.05 23.77
CA SER A 154 -10.54 7.41 22.84
C SER A 154 -11.23 6.57 21.75
N THR A 155 -12.56 6.57 21.73
CA THR A 155 -13.37 5.83 20.75
C THR A 155 -13.84 6.76 19.65
N PHE A 156 -13.60 6.35 18.42
CA PHE A 156 -13.95 7.06 17.19
C PHE A 156 -14.93 6.22 16.38
N ARG A 157 -15.86 6.87 15.69
CA ARG A 157 -16.79 6.22 14.75
C ARG A 157 -16.85 7.06 13.49
N LEU A 158 -16.77 6.43 12.32
CA LEU A 158 -17.06 7.10 11.06
C LEU A 158 -18.57 7.28 10.92
N THR A 159 -19.03 8.47 10.58
CA THR A 159 -20.42 8.67 10.15
C THR A 159 -20.59 8.12 8.73
N LYS A 160 -21.83 8.11 8.20
CA LYS A 160 -22.06 7.72 6.80
C LYS A 160 -21.32 8.62 5.81
N THR A 161 -21.29 9.93 6.08
CA THR A 161 -20.59 10.92 5.25
C THR A 161 -19.08 10.74 5.35
N GLY A 162 -18.55 10.53 6.56
CA GLY A 162 -17.13 10.23 6.77
C GLY A 162 -16.67 8.95 6.09
N TRP A 163 -17.53 7.92 6.07
CA TRP A 163 -17.27 6.67 5.36
C TRP A 163 -17.10 6.89 3.86
N LEU A 164 -18.05 7.60 3.22
CA LEU A 164 -17.98 7.89 1.79
C LEU A 164 -16.76 8.75 1.43
N GLU A 165 -16.44 9.73 2.26
CA GLU A 165 -15.23 10.57 2.09
C GLU A 165 -13.94 9.75 2.20
N ALA A 166 -13.88 8.81 3.16
CA ALA A 166 -12.73 7.92 3.34
C ALA A 166 -12.50 7.04 2.10
N VAL A 167 -13.59 6.53 1.50
CA VAL A 167 -13.54 5.73 0.26
C VAL A 167 -13.08 6.61 -0.91
N ALA A 168 -13.74 7.74 -1.15
CA ALA A 168 -13.44 8.63 -2.27
C ALA A 168 -11.98 9.13 -2.25
N THR A 169 -11.43 9.38 -1.06
CA THR A 169 -10.05 9.85 -0.90
C THR A 169 -9.03 8.71 -0.95
N ALA A 170 -9.42 7.46 -0.64
CA ALA A 170 -8.58 6.28 -0.78
C ALA A 170 -8.38 5.88 -2.26
N GLU A 171 -9.44 6.03 -3.06
CA GLU A 171 -9.47 5.72 -4.51
C GLU A 171 -8.47 6.55 -5.35
N GLY A 172 -7.89 7.62 -4.79
CA GLY A 172 -6.94 8.49 -5.51
C GLY A 172 -5.46 8.36 -5.14
N ARG A 173 -5.07 7.78 -3.99
CA ARG A 173 -3.66 7.86 -3.51
C ARG A 173 -3.06 6.63 -2.81
N ASN A 174 -3.85 5.67 -2.33
CA ASN A 174 -3.35 4.50 -1.60
C ASN A 174 -3.70 3.16 -2.28
N ALA A 175 -4.14 3.21 -3.54
CA ALA A 175 -4.47 2.01 -4.28
C ALA A 175 -3.19 1.16 -4.51
N LYS A 176 -3.21 -0.09 -4.04
CA LYS A 176 -2.06 -1.01 -4.09
C LYS A 176 -1.64 -1.18 -5.56
N PRO A 177 -0.37 -0.90 -5.94
CA PRO A 177 0.04 -0.98 -7.33
C PRO A 177 -0.20 -2.39 -7.86
N CYS A 178 -1.03 -2.51 -8.90
CA CYS A 178 -1.35 -3.77 -9.55
C CYS A 178 -0.91 -3.66 -11.01
N LEU A 179 -0.05 -4.58 -11.43
CA LEU A 179 0.40 -4.62 -12.82
C LEU A 179 -0.36 -5.74 -13.55
N ILE A 180 -0.88 -5.41 -14.72
CA ILE A 180 -1.61 -6.32 -15.60
C ILE A 180 -0.70 -6.60 -16.78
N LEU A 181 -0.26 -7.84 -16.91
CA LEU A 181 0.50 -8.34 -18.04
C LEU A 181 -0.49 -8.91 -19.06
N VAL A 182 -0.65 -8.19 -20.15
CA VAL A 182 -1.39 -8.63 -21.33
C VAL A 182 -0.44 -8.74 -22.53
N PRO A 183 -0.67 -9.72 -23.42
CA PRO A 183 0.00 -9.77 -24.72
C PRO A 183 -0.21 -8.48 -25.50
N ASP A 184 0.67 -8.23 -26.47
CA ASP A 184 0.61 -7.04 -27.33
C ASP A 184 -0.48 -7.19 -28.41
N ASP A 185 -1.74 -7.10 -27.96
CA ASP A 185 -2.96 -7.22 -28.76
C ASP A 185 -3.91 -6.06 -28.39
N GLU A 186 -4.24 -5.20 -29.35
CA GLU A 186 -5.05 -4.01 -29.09
C GLU A 186 -6.46 -4.32 -28.59
N GLU A 187 -7.08 -5.38 -29.10
CA GLU A 187 -8.45 -5.76 -28.75
C GLU A 187 -8.51 -6.19 -27.28
N LYS A 188 -7.58 -7.07 -26.87
CA LYS A 188 -7.46 -7.54 -25.49
C LYS A 188 -7.15 -6.40 -24.52
N ARG A 189 -6.26 -5.47 -24.90
CA ARG A 189 -5.91 -4.32 -24.05
C ARG A 189 -7.10 -3.39 -23.83
N ASN A 190 -7.96 -3.20 -24.83
CA ASN A 190 -9.16 -2.39 -24.70
C ASN A 190 -10.20 -3.06 -23.79
N GLU A 191 -10.43 -4.37 -23.95
CA GLU A 191 -11.31 -5.16 -23.06
C GLU A 191 -10.89 -5.00 -21.59
N TRP A 192 -9.59 -5.14 -21.30
CA TRP A 192 -9.04 -4.94 -19.96
C TRP A 192 -9.18 -3.50 -19.47
N GLY A 193 -8.88 -2.53 -20.33
CA GLY A 193 -8.91 -1.11 -20.00
C GLY A 193 -10.29 -0.58 -19.62
N GLU A 194 -11.31 -0.94 -20.41
CA GLU A 194 -12.67 -0.38 -20.25
C GLU A 194 -13.50 -1.10 -19.20
N ARG A 195 -13.32 -2.43 -19.05
CA ARG A 195 -14.24 -3.26 -18.26
C ARG A 195 -13.62 -3.83 -16.99
N VAL A 196 -12.34 -4.20 -17.01
CA VAL A 196 -11.72 -4.96 -15.92
C VAL A 196 -10.96 -4.05 -14.94
N ILE A 197 -10.20 -3.08 -15.45
CA ILE A 197 -9.45 -2.11 -14.62
C ILE A 197 -10.37 -1.35 -13.64
N PRO A 198 -11.54 -0.81 -14.05
CA PRO A 198 -12.43 -0.10 -13.12
C PRO A 198 -12.88 -0.97 -11.96
N SER A 199 -13.16 -2.25 -12.20
CA SER A 199 -13.57 -3.21 -11.16
C SER A 199 -12.46 -3.55 -10.19
N ILE A 200 -11.20 -3.59 -10.64
CA ILE A 200 -10.03 -3.80 -9.79
C ILE A 200 -9.72 -2.54 -8.94
N ALA A 201 -9.95 -1.35 -9.50
CA ALA A 201 -9.82 -0.09 -8.77
C ALA A 201 -10.77 -0.04 -7.56
N GLN A 202 -12.01 -0.52 -7.72
CA GLN A 202 -12.98 -0.67 -6.63
C GLN A 202 -12.51 -1.62 -5.52
N CYS A 203 -11.56 -2.52 -5.80
CA CYS A 203 -10.94 -3.41 -4.80
C CYS A 203 -9.71 -2.77 -4.12
N GLY A 204 -9.45 -1.48 -4.32
CA GLY A 204 -8.33 -0.77 -3.69
C GLY A 204 -6.97 -1.01 -4.36
N TYR A 205 -6.95 -1.38 -5.65
CA TYR A 205 -5.73 -1.57 -6.44
C TYR A 205 -5.57 -0.52 -7.54
N ALA A 206 -4.36 0.03 -7.70
CA ALA A 206 -4.00 0.89 -8.82
C ALA A 206 -3.57 0.02 -9.99
N ALA A 207 -4.54 -0.52 -10.71
CA ALA A 207 -4.30 -1.37 -11.87
C ALA A 207 -3.75 -0.59 -13.07
N ARG A 208 -2.64 -1.06 -13.65
CA ARG A 208 -2.05 -0.54 -14.88
C ARG A 208 -1.67 -1.68 -15.82
N LEU A 209 -1.85 -1.48 -17.12
CA LEU A 209 -1.36 -2.43 -18.13
C LEU A 209 0.13 -2.23 -18.35
N ASN A 210 0.84 -3.32 -18.65
CA ASN A 210 2.22 -3.26 -19.13
C ASN A 210 2.35 -2.33 -20.36
N PRO A 211 3.49 -1.62 -20.51
CA PRO A 211 3.73 -0.78 -21.68
C PRO A 211 3.69 -1.60 -23.00
N ARG A 212 3.36 -0.93 -24.11
CA ARG A 212 3.40 -1.54 -25.45
C ARG A 212 4.84 -1.79 -25.87
N GLY A 213 5.07 -2.88 -26.62
CA GLY A 213 6.38 -3.21 -27.16
C GLY A 213 6.77 -2.26 -28.29
N GLY A 214 7.45 -1.16 -27.97
CA GLY A 214 8.00 -0.23 -28.96
C GLY A 214 9.51 -0.38 -29.08
N THR A 215 9.97 -1.01 -30.17
CA THR A 215 11.36 -1.20 -30.61
C THR A 215 12.22 -2.20 -29.83
N ALA A 216 12.92 -3.05 -30.60
CA ALA A 216 13.61 -4.27 -30.20
C ALA A 216 14.83 -4.10 -29.26
N GLU A 217 15.07 -2.92 -28.68
CA GLU A 217 16.24 -2.62 -27.85
C GLU A 217 15.91 -2.43 -26.36
N SER A 218 14.63 -2.36 -25.98
CA SER A 218 14.19 -2.33 -24.58
C SER A 218 13.24 -3.50 -24.33
N GLY A 219 13.50 -4.31 -23.31
CA GLY A 219 12.67 -5.47 -22.99
C GLY A 219 11.19 -5.10 -22.87
N THR A 220 10.32 -6.04 -23.26
CA THR A 220 8.84 -5.91 -23.30
C THR A 220 8.18 -5.57 -21.96
N PHE A 221 8.91 -5.71 -20.84
CA PHE A 221 8.42 -5.45 -19.50
C PHE A 221 9.48 -4.70 -18.67
N ASP A 222 9.06 -3.67 -17.94
CA ASP A 222 9.90 -3.05 -16.93
C ASP A 222 9.85 -3.86 -15.62
N TYR A 223 10.92 -4.61 -15.37
CA TYR A 223 11.04 -5.44 -14.16
C TYR A 223 11.03 -4.60 -12.87
N ARG A 224 11.37 -3.31 -12.92
CA ARG A 224 11.25 -2.41 -11.75
C ARG A 224 9.79 -2.19 -11.39
N GLU A 225 8.92 -2.03 -12.39
CA GLU A 225 7.48 -1.90 -12.16
C GLU A 225 6.89 -3.21 -11.60
N ILE A 226 7.34 -4.36 -12.09
CA ILE A 226 6.96 -5.66 -11.52
C ILE A 226 7.37 -5.73 -10.04
N ALA A 227 8.62 -5.39 -9.72
CA ALA A 227 9.14 -5.43 -8.35
C ALA A 227 8.44 -4.44 -7.39
N GLN A 228 7.84 -3.38 -7.92
CA GLN A 228 7.07 -2.40 -7.14
C GLN A 228 5.59 -2.77 -6.98
N SER A 229 5.09 -3.75 -7.75
CA SER A 229 3.69 -4.19 -7.67
C SER A 229 3.39 -5.01 -6.42
N LYS A 230 2.14 -4.93 -5.94
CA LYS A 230 1.59 -5.71 -4.82
C LYS A 230 0.72 -6.87 -5.28
N LEU A 231 0.35 -6.85 -6.55
CA LEU A 231 -0.43 -7.87 -7.23
C LEU A 231 -0.05 -7.82 -8.70
N LEU A 232 0.12 -9.00 -9.28
CA LEU A 232 0.29 -9.16 -10.71
C LEU A 232 -0.89 -9.94 -11.28
N LEU A 233 -1.56 -9.39 -12.28
CA LEU A 233 -2.53 -10.13 -13.10
C LEU A 233 -1.84 -10.54 -14.40
N ALA A 234 -1.75 -11.84 -14.67
CA ALA A 234 -1.08 -12.36 -15.85
C ALA A 234 -2.10 -13.04 -16.78
N ASP A 235 -2.36 -12.41 -17.93
CA ASP A 235 -3.22 -12.96 -18.97
C ASP A 235 -2.42 -13.87 -19.90
N LEU A 236 -2.71 -15.16 -19.84
CA LEU A 236 -2.02 -16.20 -20.61
C LEU A 236 -2.62 -16.41 -22.01
N SER A 237 -3.66 -15.67 -22.37
CA SER A 237 -4.27 -15.73 -23.70
C SER A 237 -3.21 -15.39 -24.76
N GLY A 238 -3.19 -16.06 -25.89
CA GLY A 238 -2.16 -15.92 -26.93
C GLY A 238 -0.84 -16.64 -26.61
N HIS A 239 -0.73 -17.28 -25.44
CA HIS A 239 0.43 -18.10 -25.03
C HIS A 239 1.78 -17.35 -25.12
N ALA A 240 1.78 -16.06 -24.81
CA ALA A 240 2.96 -15.19 -24.87
C ALA A 240 4.04 -15.62 -23.85
N PRO A 241 5.20 -16.16 -24.28
CA PRO A 241 6.25 -16.65 -23.38
C PRO A 241 6.74 -15.59 -22.39
N GLU A 242 6.81 -14.35 -22.85
CA GLU A 242 7.25 -13.20 -22.06
C GLU A 242 6.32 -12.90 -20.86
N VAL A 243 5.00 -13.18 -20.96
CA VAL A 243 4.08 -13.06 -19.82
C VAL A 243 4.38 -14.13 -18.75
N TYR A 244 4.62 -15.38 -19.17
CA TYR A 244 5.01 -16.46 -18.26
C TYR A 244 6.31 -16.14 -17.53
N PHE A 245 7.30 -15.59 -18.24
CA PHE A 245 8.59 -15.24 -17.67
C PHE A 245 8.48 -14.11 -16.63
N ALA A 246 7.80 -13.00 -16.98
CA ALA A 246 7.60 -11.88 -16.08
C ALA A 246 6.76 -12.26 -14.83
N ALA A 247 5.75 -13.10 -15.00
CA ALA A 247 4.96 -13.61 -13.88
C ALA A 247 5.77 -14.59 -13.00
N GLY A 248 6.63 -15.41 -13.60
CA GLY A 248 7.59 -16.24 -12.86
C GLY A 248 8.58 -15.40 -12.03
N TYR A 249 9.05 -14.28 -12.57
CA TYR A 249 9.89 -13.32 -11.83
C TYR A 249 9.16 -12.75 -10.61
N ALA A 250 7.90 -12.33 -10.77
CA ALA A 250 7.07 -11.84 -9.66
C ALA A 250 6.86 -12.89 -8.56
N LEU A 251 6.61 -14.16 -8.93
CA LEU A 251 6.55 -15.27 -7.97
C LEU A 251 7.84 -15.41 -7.17
N GLY A 252 9.01 -15.27 -7.84
CA GLY A 252 10.31 -15.29 -7.17
C GLY A 252 10.51 -14.16 -6.15
N LEU A 253 9.87 -13.01 -6.37
CA LEU A 253 9.83 -11.88 -5.45
C LEU A 253 8.75 -11.99 -4.36
N GLN A 254 8.04 -13.11 -4.28
CA GLN A 254 6.90 -13.33 -3.39
C GLN A 254 5.73 -12.35 -3.63
N ILE A 255 5.60 -11.85 -4.85
CA ILE A 255 4.45 -11.03 -5.26
C ILE A 255 3.32 -11.98 -5.66
N PRO A 256 2.09 -11.83 -5.12
CA PRO A 256 0.94 -12.61 -5.53
C PRO A 256 0.66 -12.46 -7.03
N VAL A 257 0.49 -13.59 -7.73
CA VAL A 257 0.13 -13.63 -9.15
C VAL A 257 -1.23 -14.29 -9.31
N ILE A 258 -2.15 -13.61 -9.97
CA ILE A 258 -3.41 -14.19 -10.45
C ILE A 258 -3.29 -14.42 -11.95
N TRP A 259 -3.48 -15.67 -12.34
CA TRP A 259 -3.43 -16.09 -13.73
C TRP A 259 -4.83 -16.01 -14.32
N THR A 260 -4.95 -15.51 -15.55
CA THR A 260 -6.20 -15.49 -16.31
C THR A 260 -5.97 -16.06 -17.70
N LEU A 261 -7.01 -16.63 -18.31
CA LEU A 261 -6.94 -17.19 -19.66
C LEU A 261 -8.32 -17.17 -20.30
N LYS A 262 -8.43 -16.69 -21.54
CA LYS A 262 -9.67 -16.82 -22.31
C LYS A 262 -10.01 -18.29 -22.49
N ARG A 263 -11.22 -18.70 -22.13
CA ARG A 263 -11.67 -20.11 -22.11
C ARG A 263 -11.57 -20.74 -23.50
N ARG A 264 -11.83 -19.99 -24.57
CA ARG A 264 -11.64 -20.42 -25.97
C ARG A 264 -10.18 -20.79 -26.32
N GLU A 265 -9.21 -20.28 -25.56
CA GLU A 265 -7.77 -20.47 -25.78
C GLU A 265 -7.17 -21.49 -24.79
N ALA A 266 -8.01 -22.10 -23.93
CA ALA A 266 -7.64 -23.20 -23.05
C ALA A 266 -7.41 -24.49 -23.85
N ASP A 267 -6.22 -24.62 -24.44
CA ASP A 267 -5.81 -25.77 -25.25
C ASP A 267 -4.75 -26.64 -24.53
N ALA A 268 -4.30 -27.69 -25.23
CA ALA A 268 -3.27 -28.60 -24.73
C ALA A 268 -1.87 -27.97 -24.63
N ARG A 269 -1.65 -26.75 -25.15
CA ARG A 269 -0.36 -26.04 -25.11
C ARG A 269 -0.18 -25.26 -23.80
N MET A 270 -1.23 -25.15 -23.00
CA MET A 270 -1.17 -24.52 -21.68
C MET A 270 -0.17 -25.25 -20.77
N VAL A 271 0.68 -24.47 -20.10
CA VAL A 271 1.59 -24.97 -19.07
C VAL A 271 0.76 -25.52 -17.90
N ARG A 272 0.80 -26.84 -17.71
CA ARG A 272 0.13 -27.50 -16.58
C ARG A 272 1.08 -27.58 -15.39
N SER A 273 0.99 -26.59 -14.52
CA SER A 273 1.72 -26.53 -13.25
C SER A 273 0.76 -26.29 -12.10
N GLU A 274 1.02 -26.88 -10.93
CA GLU A 274 0.19 -26.62 -9.73
C GLU A 274 0.22 -25.15 -9.30
N LEU A 275 1.28 -24.44 -9.69
CA LEU A 275 1.50 -23.01 -9.42
C LEU A 275 0.76 -22.09 -10.40
N ILE A 276 0.33 -22.60 -11.55
CA ILE A 276 -0.32 -21.83 -12.61
C ILE A 276 -1.76 -22.34 -12.75
N ARG A 277 -2.67 -21.73 -12.01
CA ARG A 277 -4.11 -22.06 -12.02
C ARG A 277 -4.91 -20.88 -12.56
N PRO A 278 -5.05 -20.77 -13.89
CA PRO A 278 -5.72 -19.64 -14.50
C PRO A 278 -7.22 -19.63 -14.23
N ILE A 279 -7.75 -18.43 -14.00
CA ILE A 279 -9.19 -18.14 -14.05
C ILE A 279 -9.60 -18.16 -15.52
N LEU A 280 -10.52 -19.05 -15.87
CA LEU A 280 -11.05 -19.18 -17.23
C LEU A 280 -12.27 -18.27 -17.40
N TRP A 281 -12.23 -17.39 -18.38
CA TRP A 281 -13.28 -16.41 -18.64
C TRP A 281 -13.61 -16.34 -20.14
N ASP A 282 -14.85 -16.01 -20.49
CA ASP A 282 -15.25 -15.73 -21.87
C ASP A 282 -15.50 -14.23 -22.10
N GLU A 283 -16.20 -13.59 -21.16
CA GLU A 283 -16.58 -12.18 -21.23
C GLU A 283 -15.83 -11.32 -20.18
N PRO A 284 -15.45 -10.07 -20.50
CA PRO A 284 -14.73 -9.19 -19.57
C PRO A 284 -15.49 -8.93 -18.25
N GLU A 285 -16.82 -8.86 -18.30
CA GLU A 285 -17.68 -8.67 -17.12
C GLU A 285 -17.64 -9.88 -16.17
N GLU A 286 -17.55 -11.10 -16.71
CA GLU A 286 -17.36 -12.33 -15.94
C GLU A 286 -16.01 -12.30 -15.21
N LEU A 287 -14.95 -11.95 -15.94
CA LEU A 287 -13.61 -11.82 -15.37
C LEU A 287 -13.57 -10.78 -14.25
N ALA A 288 -14.19 -9.61 -14.45
CA ALA A 288 -14.27 -8.56 -13.45
C ALA A 288 -14.93 -9.05 -12.16
N ALA A 289 -16.07 -9.73 -12.26
CA ALA A 289 -16.78 -10.29 -11.10
C ALA A 289 -15.94 -11.35 -10.35
N LEU A 290 -15.27 -12.25 -11.09
CA LEU A 290 -14.41 -13.28 -10.50
C LEU A 290 -13.18 -12.70 -9.80
N LEU A 291 -12.59 -11.64 -10.38
CA LEU A 291 -11.47 -10.92 -9.75
C LEU A 291 -11.92 -10.20 -8.49
N GLN A 292 -13.09 -9.53 -8.51
CA GLN A 292 -13.63 -8.91 -7.30
C GLN A 292 -13.83 -9.93 -6.18
N GLN A 293 -14.44 -11.07 -6.47
CA GLN A 293 -14.60 -12.14 -5.47
C GLN A 293 -13.27 -12.65 -4.92
N ARG A 294 -12.23 -12.75 -5.76
CA ARG A 294 -10.89 -13.19 -5.36
C ARG A 294 -10.13 -12.16 -4.53
N LEU A 295 -10.37 -10.87 -4.76
CA LEU A 295 -9.63 -9.76 -4.15
C LEU A 295 -10.32 -9.17 -2.91
N SER A 296 -11.60 -9.48 -2.69
CA SER A 296 -12.38 -9.07 -1.51
C SER A 296 -12.23 -10.00 -0.29
N VAL A 297 -11.34 -11.00 -0.36
CA VAL A 297 -11.00 -11.95 0.72
C VAL A 297 -9.68 -11.52 1.36
#